data_AF-W1PJE7-F1
#
_entry.id   AF-W1PJE7-F1
#
_cell.length_a   1.000
_cell.length_b   1.000
_cell.length_c   1.000
_cell.angle_alpha   90.00
_cell.angle_beta   90.00
_cell.angle_gamma   90.00
#
_symmetry.space_group_name_H-M   'P 1'
#
loop_
_entity.id
_entity.type
_entity.pdbx_description
1 polymer ?
#
loop_
_entity_poly.entity_id
_entity_poly.type
_entity_poly.pdbx_seq_one_letter_code
_entity_poly.pdbx_strand_id
1 'polypeptide(L)'
;MVVEGHQVIWGPWEFHLKPDPRAGVVIFQATVRDPNSGEARSVMYKGSLSELLVPYMDPSNAWYFKTYIDAGDFELGLWAMPLDRLNDCPRNAYYMDAVFAGSDGIPYMRPDVICVFERDAGDVAWRHTEVLSLSL
;
A
#
# COMPACT_ATOMS: atom_id res chain seq x y z
N MET A 1 8.25 14.32 0.66
CA MET A 1 7.70 13.24 1.52
C MET A 1 8.56 13.12 2.77
N VAL A 2 7.94 13.00 3.94
CA VAL A 2 8.63 12.70 5.21
C VAL A 2 8.08 11.38 5.75
N VAL A 3 8.97 10.52 6.22
CA VAL A 3 8.61 9.25 6.86
C VAL A 3 9.29 9.19 8.22
N GLU A 4 8.48 9.15 9.29
CA GLU A 4 8.95 9.07 10.68
C GLU A 4 8.41 7.78 11.31
N GLY A 5 9.28 6.77 11.42
CA GLY A 5 8.88 5.43 11.79
C GLY A 5 7.87 4.86 10.79
N HIS A 6 6.60 4.79 11.20
CA HIS A 6 5.48 4.29 10.39
C HIS A 6 4.55 5.40 9.91
N GLN A 7 4.80 6.66 10.26
CA GLN A 7 3.98 7.80 9.83
C GLN A 7 4.52 8.35 8.51
N VAL A 8 3.63 8.57 7.54
CA VAL A 8 3.94 9.14 6.24
C VAL A 8 3.21 10.48 6.12
N ILE A 9 3.98 11.53 5.86
CA ILE A 9 3.47 12.88 5.58
C ILE A 9 3.87 13.24 4.15
N TRP A 10 2.86 13.45 3.29
CA TRP A 10 3.07 13.72 1.88
C TRP A 10 2.01 14.68 1.34
N GLY A 11 2.43 15.85 0.86
CA GLY A 11 1.51 16.90 0.42
C GLY A 11 0.52 17.24 1.54
N PRO A 12 -0.80 17.24 1.27
CA PRO A 12 -1.82 17.45 2.30
C PRO A 12 -2.13 16.17 3.12
N TRP A 13 -1.56 15.01 2.77
CA TRP A 13 -1.88 13.73 3.39
C TRP A 13 -0.99 13.41 4.58
N GLU A 14 -1.61 12.79 5.57
CA GLU A 14 -0.95 12.18 6.72
C GLU A 14 -1.63 10.84 7.02
N PHE A 15 -0.84 9.78 7.15
CA PHE A 15 -1.32 8.44 7.48
C PHE A 15 -0.23 7.59 8.13
N HIS A 16 -0.62 6.50 8.76
CA HIS A 16 0.30 5.48 9.23
C HIS A 16 0.27 4.26 8.31
N LEU A 17 1.44 3.70 8.01
CA LEU A 17 1.60 2.50 7.21
C LEU A 17 2.30 1.44 8.06
N LYS A 18 1.70 0.26 8.20
CA LYS A 18 2.25 -0.83 9.03
C LYS A 18 2.20 -2.18 8.33
N PRO A 19 3.22 -3.03 8.51
CA PRO A 19 3.14 -4.44 8.15
C PRO A 19 2.26 -5.20 9.15
N ASP A 20 1.48 -6.14 8.64
CA ASP A 20 0.63 -7.09 9.36
C ASP A 20 0.90 -8.49 8.81
N PRO A 21 1.13 -9.51 9.65
CA PRO A 21 1.49 -10.85 9.20
C PRO A 21 0.42 -11.46 8.27
N ARG A 22 -0.86 -11.20 8.52
CA ARG A 22 -1.97 -11.76 7.74
C ARG A 22 -2.31 -10.91 6.53
N ALA A 23 -2.57 -9.62 6.75
CA ALA A 23 -3.12 -8.70 5.76
C ALA A 23 -2.05 -8.08 4.83
N GLY A 24 -0.76 -8.22 5.18
CA GLY A 24 0.31 -7.53 4.47
C GLY A 24 0.38 -6.07 4.90
N VAL A 25 0.15 -5.13 3.98
CA VAL A 25 0.22 -3.70 4.30
C VAL A 25 -1.13 -3.19 4.82
N VAL A 26 -1.09 -2.45 5.92
CA VAL A 26 -2.26 -1.79 6.50
C VAL A 26 -2.02 -0.28 6.60
N ILE A 27 -3.01 0.50 6.15
CA ILE A 27 -3.03 1.96 6.27
C ILE A 27 -3.97 2.32 7.42
N PHE A 28 -3.50 3.17 8.34
CA PHE A 28 -4.28 3.66 9.46
C PHE A 28 -4.35 5.20 9.47
N GLN A 29 -5.47 5.72 9.97
CA GLN A 29 -5.71 7.13 10.27
C GLN A 29 -5.31 8.07 9.12
N ALA A 30 -5.73 7.74 7.90
CA ALA A 30 -5.53 8.61 6.76
C ALA A 30 -6.37 9.88 6.91
N THR A 31 -5.68 11.01 6.92
CA THR A 31 -6.26 12.34 6.98
C THR A 31 -5.74 13.20 5.84
N VAL A 32 -6.53 14.18 5.45
CA VAL A 32 -6.15 15.20 4.47
C VAL A 32 -6.30 16.58 5.09
N ARG A 33 -5.29 17.43 4.94
CA ARG A 33 -5.33 18.82 5.39
C ARG A 33 -6.14 19.64 4.39
N ASP A 34 -7.21 20.26 4.88
CA ASP A 34 -8.03 21.17 4.08
C ASP A 34 -7.23 22.44 3.76
N PRO A 35 -7.05 22.82 2.48
CA PRO A 35 -6.25 23.98 2.12
C PRO A 35 -6.90 25.32 2.52
N ASN A 36 -8.21 25.36 2.74
CA ASN A 36 -8.93 26.59 3.09
C ASN A 36 -8.93 26.82 4.61
N SER A 37 -9.27 25.80 5.40
CA SER A 37 -9.34 25.92 6.86
C SER A 37 -8.04 25.56 7.57
N GLY A 38 -7.14 24.83 6.91
CA GLY A 38 -5.92 24.29 7.51
C GLY A 38 -6.16 23.11 8.46
N GLU A 39 -7.41 22.68 8.65
CA GLU A 39 -7.77 21.58 9.55
C GLU A 39 -7.48 20.21 8.92
N ALA A 40 -7.06 19.25 9.75
CA ALA A 40 -6.92 17.85 9.32
C ALA A 40 -8.29 17.17 9.33
N ARG A 41 -8.71 16.64 8.17
CA ARG A 41 -10.00 15.97 7.99
C ARG A 41 -9.78 14.47 7.82
N SER A 42 -10.45 13.68 8.67
CA SER A 42 -10.40 12.22 8.59
C SER A 42 -11.02 11.70 7.29
N VAL A 43 -10.32 10.80 6.61
CA VAL A 43 -10.79 10.13 5.38
C VAL A 43 -11.00 8.65 5.63
N MET A 44 -10.03 7.97 6.25
CA MET A 44 -10.10 6.53 6.50
C MET A 44 -9.37 6.17 7.79
N TYR A 45 -10.06 5.51 8.72
CA TYR A 45 -9.43 5.06 9.96
C TYR A 45 -8.53 3.84 9.76
N LYS A 46 -8.96 2.86 8.96
CA LYS A 46 -8.18 1.65 8.65
C LYS A 46 -8.56 1.12 7.26
N GLY A 47 -7.56 0.79 6.45
CA GLY A 47 -7.72 0.09 5.17
C GLY A 47 -6.66 -0.99 5.01
N SER A 48 -7.07 -2.18 4.57
CA SER A 48 -6.19 -3.31 4.29
C SER A 48 -6.86 -4.30 3.34
N LEU A 49 -6.06 -5.16 2.70
CA LEU A 49 -6.58 -6.35 2.02
C LEU A 49 -7.10 -7.33 3.08
N SER A 50 -8.39 -7.63 3.05
CA SER A 50 -8.99 -8.54 4.02
C SER A 50 -8.74 -10.00 3.68
N GLU A 51 -8.86 -10.35 2.40
CA GLU A 51 -8.75 -11.73 1.93
C GLU A 51 -8.58 -11.78 0.40
N LEU A 52 -8.02 -12.88 -0.10
CA LEU A 52 -7.96 -13.23 -1.52
C LEU A 52 -8.43 -14.67 -1.70
N LEU A 53 -9.34 -14.91 -2.64
CA LEU A 53 -9.81 -16.25 -3.00
C LEU A 53 -9.39 -16.57 -4.43
N VAL A 54 -8.66 -17.67 -4.62
CA VAL A 54 -8.18 -18.13 -5.94
C VAL A 54 -8.73 -19.54 -6.24
N PRO A 55 -9.96 -19.64 -6.78
CA PRO A 55 -10.59 -20.91 -7.08
C PRO A 55 -10.19 -21.42 -8.47
N TYR A 56 -9.70 -22.66 -8.53
CA TYR A 56 -9.51 -23.37 -9.80
C TYR A 56 -10.83 -23.97 -10.29
N MET A 57 -11.00 -24.01 -11.62
CA MET A 57 -12.23 -24.48 -12.28
C MET A 57 -12.07 -25.83 -13.00
N ASP A 58 -11.00 -26.57 -12.69
CA ASP A 58 -10.80 -27.94 -13.20
C ASP A 58 -11.44 -28.96 -12.23
N PRO A 59 -12.44 -29.73 -12.68
CA PRO A 59 -13.19 -30.65 -11.82
C PRO A 59 -12.47 -32.00 -11.58
N SER A 60 -11.31 -32.22 -12.19
CA SER A 60 -10.57 -33.48 -12.01
C SER A 60 -10.07 -33.62 -10.57
N ASN A 61 -9.77 -34.87 -10.18
CA ASN A 61 -9.31 -35.21 -8.84
C ASN A 61 -8.07 -34.43 -8.39
N ALA A 62 -7.27 -33.91 -9.32
CA ALA A 62 -6.06 -33.14 -9.01
C ALA A 62 -6.32 -31.66 -8.69
N TRP A 63 -7.51 -31.14 -8.97
CA TRP A 63 -7.79 -29.71 -8.95
C TRP A 63 -9.08 -29.30 -8.26
N TYR A 64 -10.08 -30.19 -8.12
CA TYR A 64 -11.40 -29.83 -7.62
C TYR A 64 -11.42 -29.16 -6.23
N PHE A 65 -10.40 -29.41 -5.40
CA PHE A 65 -10.28 -28.88 -4.04
C PHE A 65 -9.40 -27.63 -3.94
N LYS A 66 -8.77 -27.20 -5.04
CA LYS A 66 -7.82 -26.08 -5.03
C LYS A 66 -8.56 -24.75 -5.08
N THR A 67 -8.85 -24.23 -3.90
CA THR A 67 -9.41 -22.90 -3.69
C THR A 67 -8.62 -22.20 -2.60
N TYR A 68 -7.57 -21.49 -2.99
CA TYR A 68 -6.70 -20.83 -2.00
C TYR A 68 -7.40 -19.63 -1.38
N ILE A 69 -7.30 -19.49 -0.06
CA ILE A 69 -7.70 -18.32 0.69
C ILE A 69 -6.41 -17.65 1.17
N ASP A 70 -5.73 -16.87 0.33
CA ASP A 70 -4.30 -16.60 0.50
C ASP A 70 -3.94 -15.93 1.84
N ALA A 71 -4.73 -14.95 2.28
CA ALA A 71 -4.46 -14.28 3.56
C ALA A 71 -4.82 -15.18 4.74
N GLY A 72 -5.89 -15.96 4.65
CA GLY A 72 -6.34 -16.87 5.70
C GLY A 72 -5.47 -18.12 5.86
N ASP A 73 -5.03 -18.72 4.76
CA ASP A 73 -4.31 -20.00 4.72
C ASP A 73 -2.80 -19.83 4.79
N PHE A 74 -2.25 -18.76 4.21
CA PHE A 74 -0.81 -18.56 4.08
C PHE A 74 -0.30 -17.31 4.79
N GLU A 75 -1.13 -16.28 4.98
CA GLU A 75 -0.77 -15.01 5.59
C GLU A 75 0.12 -14.13 4.69
N LEU A 76 -0.47 -13.14 4.03
CA LEU A 76 0.20 -12.35 2.96
C LEU A 76 1.44 -11.60 3.44
N GLY A 77 1.44 -11.11 4.68
CA GLY A 77 2.59 -10.43 5.26
C GLY A 77 3.74 -11.39 5.56
N LEU A 78 3.44 -12.58 6.10
CA LEU A 78 4.45 -13.62 6.33
C LEU A 78 5.02 -14.20 5.03
N TRP A 79 4.38 -14.01 3.88
CA TRP A 79 4.93 -14.36 2.56
C TRP A 79 5.42 -13.18 1.74
N ALA A 80 5.38 -11.94 2.27
CA ALA A 80 5.93 -10.78 1.59
C ALA A 80 7.44 -10.93 1.40
N MET A 81 7.95 -10.82 0.18
CA MET A 81 9.39 -10.94 -0.09
C MET A 81 10.09 -9.58 0.07
N PRO A 82 11.39 -9.56 0.42
CA PRO A 82 12.19 -8.34 0.32
C PRO A 82 12.17 -7.81 -1.11
N LEU A 83 11.94 -6.51 -1.26
CA LEU A 83 11.86 -5.85 -2.55
C LEU A 83 13.25 -5.70 -3.18
N ASP A 84 13.37 -6.07 -4.45
CA ASP A 84 14.59 -5.86 -5.21
C ASP A 84 14.72 -4.38 -5.62
N ARG A 85 15.75 -3.72 -5.12
CA ARG A 85 15.93 -2.28 -5.31
C ARG A 85 16.20 -1.96 -6.77
N LEU A 86 15.58 -0.90 -7.29
CA LEU A 86 15.60 -0.48 -8.70
C LEU A 86 14.85 -1.39 -9.68
N ASN A 87 14.56 -2.64 -9.32
CA ASN A 87 13.69 -3.51 -10.11
C ASN A 87 12.23 -3.36 -9.69
N ASP A 88 11.95 -3.50 -8.39
CA ASP A 88 10.60 -3.47 -7.84
C ASP A 88 10.17 -2.04 -7.46
N CYS A 89 11.11 -1.19 -7.05
CA CYS A 89 10.85 0.20 -6.68
C CYS A 89 11.91 1.16 -7.25
N PRO A 90 11.55 2.41 -7.55
CA PRO A 90 12.47 3.38 -8.14
C PRO A 90 13.55 3.85 -7.17
N ARG A 91 14.59 4.49 -7.70
CA ARG A 91 15.78 4.95 -6.95
C ARG A 91 15.45 5.84 -5.75
N ASN A 92 14.38 6.62 -5.80
CA ASN A 92 13.96 7.55 -4.77
C ASN A 92 13.04 6.94 -3.71
N ALA A 93 12.92 5.60 -3.66
CA ALA A 93 12.09 4.92 -2.70
C ALA A 93 12.70 4.90 -1.28
N TYR A 94 11.84 5.09 -0.30
CA TYR A 94 12.08 4.79 1.09
C TYR A 94 11.60 3.37 1.38
N TYR A 95 12.37 2.57 2.12
CA TYR A 95 12.05 1.19 2.43
C TYR A 95 11.74 1.00 3.91
N MET A 96 10.80 0.11 4.22
CA MET A 96 10.45 -0.27 5.59
C MET A 96 10.60 -1.77 5.77
N ASP A 97 11.25 -2.13 6.87
CA ASP A 97 11.34 -3.49 7.36
C ASP A 97 10.06 -3.88 8.11
N ALA A 98 9.80 -5.18 8.21
CA ALA A 98 8.77 -5.73 9.09
C ALA A 98 9.38 -6.62 10.16
N VAL A 99 8.76 -6.61 11.33
CA VAL A 99 9.07 -7.57 12.40
C VAL A 99 7.84 -8.45 12.60
N PHE A 100 8.02 -9.75 12.47
CA PHE A 100 6.98 -10.76 12.63
C PHE A 100 7.37 -11.78 13.70
N ALA A 101 6.40 -12.56 14.18
CA ALA A 101 6.66 -13.70 15.05
C ALA A 101 6.84 -14.97 14.23
N GLY A 102 7.88 -15.76 14.52
CA GLY A 102 8.05 -17.11 13.99
C GLY A 102 7.03 -18.08 14.60
N SER A 103 6.93 -19.29 14.03
CA SER A 103 6.05 -20.34 14.56
C SER A 103 6.44 -20.81 15.97
N ASP A 104 7.68 -20.55 16.38
CA ASP A 104 8.21 -20.75 17.73
C ASP A 104 7.97 -19.55 18.66
N GLY A 105 7.33 -18.49 18.16
CA GLY A 105 7.08 -17.24 18.87
C GLY A 105 8.27 -16.28 18.91
N ILE A 106 9.41 -16.62 18.30
CA ILE A 106 10.60 -15.77 18.30
C ILE A 106 10.43 -14.66 17.24
N PRO A 107 10.66 -13.38 17.58
CA PRO A 107 10.57 -12.32 16.60
C PRO A 107 11.70 -12.42 15.58
N TYR A 108 11.37 -12.22 14.30
CA TYR A 108 12.34 -12.08 13.23
C TYR A 108 12.02 -10.86 12.38
N MET A 109 13.06 -10.26 11.82
CA MET A 109 12.95 -9.11 10.93
C MET A 109 13.00 -9.59 9.47
N ARG A 110 12.13 -9.02 8.64
CA ARG A 110 12.19 -9.15 7.18
C ARG A 110 12.45 -7.78 6.55
N PRO A 111 13.57 -7.62 5.82
CA PRO A 111 13.99 -6.31 5.36
C PRO A 111 13.23 -5.87 4.11
N ASP A 112 13.14 -4.57 3.89
CA ASP A 112 12.70 -3.95 2.63
C ASP A 112 11.35 -4.52 2.10
N VAL A 113 10.38 -4.80 2.97
CA VAL A 113 9.09 -5.43 2.56
C VAL A 113 8.06 -4.43 2.04
N ILE A 114 8.26 -3.15 2.31
CA ILE A 114 7.41 -2.06 1.82
C ILE A 114 8.31 -0.98 1.27
N CYS A 115 7.96 -0.44 0.11
CA CYS A 115 8.59 0.77 -0.41
C CYS A 115 7.56 1.91 -0.56
N VAL A 116 7.98 3.13 -0.25
CA VAL A 116 7.19 4.36 -0.40
C VAL A 116 7.99 5.31 -1.27
N PHE A 117 7.41 5.79 -2.36
CA PHE A 117 8.09 6.68 -3.30
C PHE A 117 7.13 7.66 -3.94
N GLU A 118 7.69 8.77 -4.40
CA GLU A 118 6.98 9.73 -5.24
C GLU A 118 7.30 9.44 -6.71
N ARG A 119 6.30 9.56 -7.58
CA ARG A 119 6.49 9.49 -9.02
C ARG A 119 5.76 10.62 -9.70
N ASP A 120 6.33 11.14 -10.78
CA ASP A 120 5.57 11.91 -11.75
C ASP A 120 4.53 10.97 -12.38
N ALA A 121 3.26 11.38 -12.37
CA ALA A 121 2.19 10.62 -12.99
C ALA A 121 2.22 10.71 -14.52
N GLY A 122 3.06 11.58 -15.10
CA GLY A 122 3.22 11.80 -16.53
C GLY A 122 2.15 12.70 -17.15
N ASP A 123 1.08 13.02 -16.39
CA ASP A 123 -0.08 13.74 -16.87
C ASP A 123 -0.32 15.04 -16.11
N VAL A 124 -0.82 16.04 -16.83
CA VAL A 124 -1.23 17.33 -16.26
C VAL A 124 -2.48 17.11 -15.40
N ALA A 125 -2.40 17.47 -14.11
CA ALA A 125 -3.49 17.29 -13.15
C ALA A 125 -4.81 17.97 -13.59
N TRP A 126 -4.73 19.13 -14.23
CA TRP A 126 -5.85 19.82 -14.87
C TRP A 126 -5.34 20.84 -15.89
N ARG A 127 -6.06 21.02 -17.00
CA ARG A 127 -5.78 22.06 -18.01
C ARG A 127 -7.07 22.67 -18.52
N HIS A 128 -7.06 23.98 -18.75
CA HIS A 128 -8.13 24.70 -19.45
C HIS A 128 -7.53 25.53 -20.59
N THR A 129 -8.24 25.66 -21.69
CA THR A 129 -7.85 26.53 -22.81
C THR A 129 -9.08 27.31 -23.26
N GLU A 130 -9.07 28.61 -22.98
CA GLU A 130 -10.12 29.52 -23.41
C GLU A 130 -9.79 30.10 -24.80
N VAL A 131 -10.76 30.12 -25.71
CA VAL A 131 -10.62 30.80 -27.00
C VAL A 131 -11.61 31.95 -27.01
N LEU A 132 -11.09 33.18 -26.95
CA LEU A 132 -11.92 34.38 -27.11
C LEU A 132 -12.59 34.35 -28.48
N SER A 133 -13.92 34.22 -28.52
CA SER A 133 -14.69 34.59 -29.70
C SER A 133 -14.60 36.10 -29.86
N LEU A 134 -13.80 36.59 -30.81
CA LEU A 134 -13.93 37.96 -31.29
C LEU A 134 -15.28 38.07 -31.99
N SER A 135 -16.30 38.54 -31.28
CA SER A 135 -17.48 39.12 -31.91
C SER A 135 -17.04 40.42 -32.60
N LEU A 136 -16.85 40.35 -33.92
CA LEU A 136 -16.82 41.52 -34.80
C LEU A 136 -18.18 42.22 -34.80
#